data_AF-A0A2R7T0U2-F1
#
_entry.id   AF-A0A2R7T0U2-F1
#
_cell.length_a   1.000
_cell.length_b   1.000
_cell.length_c   1.000
_cell.angle_alpha   90.00
_cell.angle_beta   90.00
_cell.angle_gamma   90.00
#
_symmetry.space_group_name_H-M   'P 1'
#
loop_
_entity.id
_entity.type
_entity.pdbx_description
1 polymer ?
#
loop_
_entity_poly.entity_id
_entity_poly.type
_entity_poly.pdbx_seq_one_letter_code
_entity_poly.pdbx_strand_id
1 'polypeptide(L)'
;HWGRFRGLAQELKKPLLDEHLLNNIFFDTCVYHQPGIDLLTEVIPVKNVLFASEMIGAVRGIDPTTGHYYDDTKRYIEAADLTADERHQIFEGNARRVFGRLDAHLKRKGL
;
A
#
# COMPACT_ATOMS: atom_id res chain seq x y z
N HIS A 1 2.40 10.95 -7.64
CA HIS A 1 1.78 12.27 -7.84
C HIS A 1 0.30 12.25 -7.43
N TRP A 2 -0.01 11.91 -6.18
CA TRP A 2 -1.40 11.85 -5.69
C TRP A 2 -2.13 13.20 -5.82
N GLY A 3 -1.46 14.30 -5.46
CA GLY A 3 -1.99 15.65 -5.62
C GLY A 3 -2.37 16.03 -7.07
N ARG A 4 -1.69 15.47 -8.08
CA ARG A 4 -2.04 15.69 -9.49
C ARG A 4 -3.41 15.11 -9.82
N PHE A 5 -3.71 13.90 -9.34
CA PHE A 5 -5.02 13.31 -9.55
C PHE A 5 -6.10 14.13 -8.84
N ARG A 6 -5.82 14.62 -7.62
CA ARG A 6 -6.74 15.50 -6.88
C ARG A 6 -7.08 16.75 -7.66
N GLY A 7 -6.05 17.45 -8.17
CA GLY A 7 -6.23 18.63 -9.00
C GLY A 7 -6.99 18.34 -10.30
N LEU A 8 -6.65 17.25 -11.00
CA LEU A 8 -7.36 16.87 -12.23
C LEU A 8 -8.85 16.58 -11.99
N ALA A 9 -9.21 15.90 -10.90
CA ALA A 9 -10.62 15.66 -10.59
C ALA A 9 -11.40 16.95 -10.32
N GLN A 10 -10.76 17.92 -9.65
CA GLN A 10 -11.34 19.24 -9.44
C GLN A 10 -11.54 19.99 -10.77
N GLU A 11 -10.51 20.04 -11.63
CA GLU A 11 -10.60 20.67 -12.97
C GLU A 11 -11.70 20.02 -13.84
N LEU A 12 -11.85 18.70 -13.74
CA LEU A 12 -12.86 17.92 -14.47
C LEU A 12 -14.25 17.95 -13.79
N LYS A 13 -14.44 18.71 -12.71
CA LYS A 13 -15.68 18.79 -11.92
C LYS A 13 -16.22 17.41 -11.50
N LYS A 14 -15.32 16.49 -11.20
CA LYS A 14 -15.66 15.18 -10.63
C LYS A 14 -15.83 15.29 -9.11
N PRO A 15 -16.57 14.37 -8.47
CA PRO A 15 -16.60 14.32 -7.01
C PRO A 15 -15.19 14.19 -6.43
N LEU A 16 -15.02 14.57 -5.16
CA LEU A 16 -13.72 14.52 -4.50
C LEU A 16 -13.11 13.12 -4.60
N LEU A 17 -11.79 13.07 -4.77
CA LEU A 17 -11.10 11.80 -4.95
C LEU A 17 -11.31 10.82 -3.81
N ASP A 18 -11.43 11.35 -2.60
CA ASP A 18 -11.60 10.56 -1.39
C ASP A 18 -12.95 9.84 -1.38
N GLU A 19 -13.97 10.41 -2.06
CA GLU A 19 -15.31 9.83 -2.18
C GLU A 19 -15.46 8.93 -3.42
N HIS A 20 -14.77 9.25 -4.52
CA HIS A 20 -15.00 8.57 -5.80
C HIS A 20 -13.87 7.60 -6.20
N LEU A 21 -12.61 8.04 -6.16
CA LEU A 21 -11.49 7.19 -6.59
C LEU A 21 -10.99 6.27 -5.48
N LEU A 22 -10.90 6.74 -4.24
CA LEU A 22 -10.40 5.92 -3.12
C LEU A 22 -11.37 4.85 -2.62
N ASN A 23 -12.51 4.67 -3.27
CA ASN A 23 -13.33 3.47 -3.08
C ASN A 23 -13.01 2.38 -4.12
N ASN A 24 -12.26 2.71 -5.17
CA ASN A 24 -12.04 1.86 -6.33
C ASN A 24 -10.55 1.69 -6.69
N ILE A 25 -9.67 2.55 -6.19
CA ILE A 25 -8.23 2.57 -6.47
C ILE A 25 -7.45 2.23 -5.20
N PHE A 26 -6.45 1.38 -5.36
CA PHE A 26 -5.56 0.91 -4.31
C PHE A 26 -4.11 1.08 -4.77
N PHE A 27 -3.21 1.27 -3.81
CA PHE A 27 -1.77 1.41 -4.03
C PHE A 27 -1.07 0.26 -3.33
N ASP A 28 -0.06 -0.31 -3.98
CA ASP A 28 0.80 -1.29 -3.35
C ASP A 28 1.95 -0.61 -2.58
N THR A 29 2.71 -1.40 -1.81
CA THR A 29 3.87 -0.93 -1.06
C THR A 29 5.19 -1.19 -1.77
N CYS A 30 5.19 -1.29 -3.12
CA CYS A 30 6.41 -1.48 -3.92
C CYS A 30 7.22 -0.17 -4.04
N VAL A 31 7.58 0.39 -2.88
CA VAL A 31 8.32 1.64 -2.71
C VAL A 31 9.59 1.32 -1.91
N TYR A 32 10.74 1.39 -2.57
CA TYR A 32 11.99 0.76 -2.11
C TYR A 32 12.86 1.61 -1.18
N HIS A 33 12.25 2.38 -0.29
CA HIS A 33 12.94 3.12 0.77
C HIS A 33 11.95 3.66 1.82
N GLN A 34 12.43 3.84 3.05
CA GLN A 34 11.61 4.29 4.17
C GLN A 34 10.87 5.63 3.91
N PRO A 35 11.53 6.71 3.44
CA PRO A 35 10.84 7.99 3.27
C PRO A 35 9.68 7.94 2.26
N GLY A 36 9.77 7.06 1.27
CA GLY A 36 8.69 6.87 0.29
C GLY A 36 7.50 6.13 0.89
N ILE A 37 7.73 5.15 1.76
CA ILE A 37 6.68 4.44 2.49
C ILE A 37 6.04 5.35 3.53
N ASP A 38 6.81 6.15 4.25
CA ASP A 38 6.29 7.12 5.22
C ASP A 38 5.32 8.09 4.54
N LEU A 39 5.74 8.67 3.41
CA LEU A 39 4.89 9.55 2.61
C LEU A 39 3.62 8.83 2.12
N LEU A 40 3.73 7.58 1.66
CA LEU A 40 2.58 6.79 1.23
C LEU A 40 1.55 6.66 2.36
N THR A 41 1.99 6.27 3.55
CA THR A 41 1.12 6.07 4.72
C THR A 41 0.58 7.35 5.32
N GLU A 42 1.27 8.48 5.14
CA GLU A 42 0.81 9.79 5.60
C GLU A 42 -0.34 10.34 4.74
N VAL A 43 -0.24 10.21 3.41
CA VAL A 43 -1.14 10.93 2.49
C VAL A 43 -2.21 10.06 1.86
N ILE A 44 -2.09 8.73 1.95
CA ILE A 44 -3.08 7.76 1.44
C ILE A 44 -3.75 7.08 2.64
N PRO A 45 -5.09 7.03 2.69
CA PRO A 45 -5.77 6.31 3.76
C PRO A 45 -5.32 4.84 3.82
N VAL A 46 -5.11 4.32 5.02
CA VAL A 46 -4.63 2.93 5.23
C VAL A 46 -5.50 1.91 4.48
N LYS A 47 -6.82 2.10 4.41
CA LYS A 47 -7.73 1.22 3.65
C LYS A 47 -7.40 1.09 2.15
N ASN A 48 -6.59 2.00 1.61
CA ASN A 48 -6.21 2.04 0.20
C ASN A 48 -4.82 1.48 -0.08
N VAL A 49 -4.10 1.03 0.95
CA VAL A 49 -2.74 0.50 0.84
C VAL A 49 -2.75 -1.02 0.98
N LEU A 50 -2.06 -1.71 0.06
CA LEU A 50 -1.91 -3.15 0.01
C LEU A 50 -0.43 -3.53 0.11
N PHE A 51 -0.08 -4.43 1.02
CA PHE A 51 1.29 -4.92 1.09
C PHE A 51 1.70 -5.64 -0.20
N ALA A 52 2.86 -5.27 -0.73
CA ALA A 52 3.59 -5.97 -1.78
C ALA A 52 5.07 -5.60 -1.77
N SER A 53 5.91 -6.47 -2.32
CA SER A 53 7.35 -6.24 -2.49
C SER A 53 7.86 -6.33 -3.91
N GLU A 54 7.13 -7.01 -4.81
CA GLU A 54 7.63 -7.38 -6.15
C GLU A 54 9.01 -8.07 -6.12
N MET A 55 9.25 -8.90 -5.08
CA MET A 55 10.56 -9.51 -4.85
C MET A 55 11.09 -10.30 -6.05
N ILE A 56 12.42 -10.28 -6.24
CA ILE A 56 13.10 -10.91 -7.40
C ILE A 56 12.71 -10.23 -8.73
N GLY A 57 12.16 -9.01 -8.65
CA GLY A 57 11.81 -8.16 -9.77
C GLY A 57 12.98 -7.34 -10.29
N ALA A 58 12.72 -6.05 -10.51
CA ALA A 58 13.62 -5.10 -11.16
C ALA A 58 14.87 -4.76 -10.33
N VAL A 59 14.73 -4.64 -9.01
CA VAL A 59 15.82 -4.27 -8.10
C VAL A 59 16.05 -5.40 -7.11
N ARG A 60 17.18 -6.10 -7.25
CA ARG A 60 17.55 -7.25 -6.42
C ARG A 60 18.74 -6.96 -5.49
N GLY A 61 19.21 -5.72 -5.51
CA GLY A 61 20.40 -5.29 -4.79
C GLY A 61 20.14 -5.07 -3.30
N ILE A 62 21.22 -5.12 -2.54
CA ILE A 62 21.25 -4.63 -1.16
C ILE A 62 21.53 -3.13 -1.20
N ASP A 63 20.74 -2.36 -0.46
CA ASP A 63 20.98 -0.95 -0.23
C ASP A 63 22.22 -0.79 0.68
N PRO A 64 23.31 -0.17 0.20
CA PRO A 64 24.52 -0.01 1.00
C PRO A 64 24.33 0.91 2.22
N THR A 65 23.27 1.71 2.27
CA THR A 65 23.00 2.63 3.38
C THR A 65 22.29 1.95 4.55
N THR A 66 21.57 0.85 4.28
CA THR A 66 20.81 0.13 5.29
C THR A 66 21.31 -1.30 5.54
N GLY A 67 22.05 -1.89 4.58
CA GLY A 67 22.47 -3.28 4.63
C GLY A 67 21.35 -4.28 4.32
N HIS A 68 20.20 -3.82 3.82
CA HIS A 68 19.03 -4.64 3.52
C HIS A 68 18.66 -4.58 2.04
N TYR A 69 17.93 -5.58 1.55
CA TYR A 69 17.43 -5.56 0.18
C TYR A 69 16.46 -4.39 -0.03
N TYR A 70 16.58 -3.72 -1.18
CA TYR A 70 15.66 -2.64 -1.56
C TYR A 70 14.19 -3.10 -1.58
N ASP A 71 13.95 -4.31 -2.09
CA ASP A 71 12.63 -4.93 -2.22
C ASP A 71 12.15 -5.67 -0.95
N ASP A 72 12.88 -5.59 0.17
CA ASP A 72 12.38 -6.07 1.48
C ASP A 72 11.43 -5.04 2.11
N THR A 73 10.32 -4.76 1.40
CA THR A 73 9.38 -3.67 1.72
C THR A 73 8.64 -3.89 3.04
N LYS A 74 8.60 -5.12 3.55
CA LYS A 74 8.02 -5.44 4.86
C LYS A 74 8.69 -4.62 5.96
N ARG A 75 10.01 -4.45 5.88
CA ARG A 75 10.79 -3.67 6.85
C ARG A 75 10.28 -2.24 6.98
N TYR A 76 9.93 -1.63 5.84
CA TYR A 76 9.46 -0.25 5.84
C TYR A 76 8.09 -0.10 6.48
N ILE A 77 7.19 -1.07 6.26
CA ILE A 77 5.87 -1.11 6.92
C ILE A 77 5.98 -1.38 8.42
N GLU A 78 6.92 -2.23 8.84
CA GLU A 78 7.17 -2.49 10.27
C GLU A 78 7.76 -1.28 11.01
N ALA A 79 8.51 -0.43 10.30
CA ALA A 79 9.15 0.76 10.86
C ALA A 79 8.31 2.05 10.75
N ALA A 80 7.27 2.06 9.90
CA ALA A 80 6.37 3.21 9.73
C ALA A 80 5.52 3.47 10.98
N ASP A 81 5.08 4.72 11.16
CA ASP A 81 4.19 5.15 12.25
C ASP A 81 2.75 4.65 12.04
N LEU A 82 2.56 3.35 12.25
CA LEU A 82 1.30 2.64 12.07
C LEU A 82 0.96 1.86 13.34
N THR A 83 -0.31 1.88 13.73
CA THR A 83 -0.83 0.98 14.76
C THR A 83 -0.74 -0.48 14.33
N ALA A 84 -0.89 -1.40 15.29
CA ALA A 84 -0.92 -2.83 14.98
C ALA A 84 -2.09 -3.20 14.07
N ASP A 85 -3.25 -2.57 14.26
CA ASP A 85 -4.45 -2.80 13.45
C ASP A 85 -4.28 -2.28 12.02
N GLU A 86 -3.68 -1.10 11.84
CA GLU A 86 -3.38 -0.56 10.51
C GLU A 86 -2.35 -1.43 9.77
N ARG A 87 -1.33 -1.92 10.47
CA ARG A 87 -0.38 -2.90 9.91
C ARG A 87 -1.09 -4.18 9.48
N HIS A 88 -2.02 -4.70 10.29
CA HIS A 88 -2.83 -5.86 9.91
C HIS A 88 -3.70 -5.58 8.67
N GLN A 89 -4.28 -4.38 8.55
CA GLN A 89 -5.02 -3.99 7.35
C GLN A 89 -4.13 -4.00 6.10
N ILE A 90 -2.93 -3.43 6.17
CA ILE A 90 -2.00 -3.38 5.04
C ILE A 90 -1.50 -4.78 4.66
N PHE A 91 -1.13 -5.61 5.65
CA PHE A 91 -0.60 -6.95 5.41
C PHE A 91 -1.65 -7.95 4.91
N GLU A 92 -2.91 -7.83 5.33
CA GLU A 92 -3.93 -8.84 5.02
C GLU A 92 -5.33 -8.26 4.80
N GLY A 93 -5.83 -7.46 5.75
CA GLY A 93 -7.24 -7.09 5.80
C GLY A 93 -7.75 -6.41 4.52
N ASN A 94 -6.97 -5.48 3.98
CA ASN A 94 -7.29 -4.78 2.73
C ASN A 94 -7.24 -5.71 1.53
N ALA A 95 -6.23 -6.60 1.45
CA ALA A 95 -6.12 -7.56 0.35
C ALA A 95 -7.31 -8.52 0.34
N ARG A 96 -7.74 -9.03 1.50
CA ARG A 96 -8.95 -9.89 1.59
C ARG A 96 -10.21 -9.16 1.13
N ARG A 97 -10.36 -7.88 1.48
CA ARG A 97 -11.49 -7.04 1.03
C ARG A 97 -11.47 -6.78 -0.49
N VAL A 98 -10.30 -6.49 -1.06
CA VAL A 98 -10.14 -6.17 -2.50
C VAL A 98 -10.26 -7.44 -3.36
N PHE A 99 -9.63 -8.53 -2.93
CA PHE A 99 -9.62 -9.81 -3.64
C PHE A 99 -10.64 -10.77 -3.04
N GLY A 100 -11.94 -10.52 -3.22
CA GLY A 100 -13.01 -11.32 -2.58
C GLY A 100 -12.95 -12.83 -2.84
N ARG A 101 -12.38 -13.27 -3.98
CA ARG A 101 -12.14 -14.70 -4.25
C ARG A 101 -11.06 -15.31 -3.35
N LEU A 102 -10.01 -14.54 -3.02
CA LEU A 102 -8.97 -14.94 -2.07
C LEU A 102 -9.55 -15.07 -0.66
N ASP A 103 -10.31 -14.07 -0.20
CA ASP A 103 -10.95 -14.11 1.11
C ASP A 103 -11.87 -15.34 1.28
N ALA A 104 -12.74 -15.58 0.30
CA ALA A 104 -13.61 -16.75 0.31
C ALA A 104 -12.82 -18.07 0.37
N HIS A 105 -11.63 -18.12 -0.25
CA HIS A 105 -10.76 -19.29 -0.22
C HIS A 105 -10.07 -19.50 1.14
N LEU A 106 -9.58 -18.42 1.75
CA LEU A 106 -8.99 -18.47 3.08
C LEU A 106 -10.02 -18.88 4.15
N LYS A 107 -11.23 -18.32 4.10
CA LYS A 107 -12.34 -18.70 5.00
C LYS A 107 -12.68 -20.19 4.93
N ARG A 108 -12.68 -20.78 3.72
CA ARG A 108 -12.90 -22.22 3.54
C ARG A 108 -11.80 -23.09 4.16
N LYS A 109 -10.61 -22.54 4.38
CA LYS A 109 -9.50 -23.21 5.08
C LYS A 109 -9.52 -22.97 6.59
N GLY A 110 -10.47 -22.20 7.12
CA GLY A 110 -10.53 -21.82 8.54
C GLY A 110 -9.60 -20.67 8.93
N LEU A 111 -9.22 -19.83 7.96
CA LEU A 111 -8.38 -18.64 8.13
C LEU A 111 -9.17 -17.33 7.95
#